data_AF-A0A4V6RR40-F1
#
_entry.id   AF-A0A4V6RR40-F1
#
_cell.length_a   1.000
_cell.length_b   1.000
_cell.length_c   1.000
_cell.angle_alpha   90.00
_cell.angle_beta   90.00
_cell.angle_gamma   90.00
#
_symmetry.space_group_name_H-M   'P 1'
#
loop_
_entity.id
_entity.type
_entity.pdbx_description
1 polymer ?
#
loop_
_entity_poly.entity_id
_entity_poly.type
_entity_poly.pdbx_seq_one_letter_code
_entity_poly.pdbx_strand_id
1 'polypeptide(L)'
;MKPPTHDSADQFIGIVSSKDKIGYQAEPGDHLFMVIAENADFMIAHLDAGKTYYALIKPRVGVWKARFSLIPIHNDAGAQYSTRSEDFAKWMSATSWVSVTPQAEQWYTEHAADIRAKKLDYMQKWDKASAQQKEELTLKADDGQ
;
A
#
# COMPACT_ATOMS: atom_id res chain seq x y z
N MET A 1 8.88 -19.32 8.21
CA MET A 1 7.86 -18.50 7.51
C MET A 1 7.93 -18.82 6.03
N LYS A 2 6.82 -19.28 5.45
CA LYS A 2 6.70 -19.45 3.99
C LYS A 2 6.45 -18.05 3.42
N PRO A 3 7.21 -17.57 2.43
CA PRO A 3 6.90 -16.28 1.80
C PRO A 3 5.48 -16.36 1.20
N PRO A 4 4.70 -15.27 1.27
CA PRO A 4 3.35 -15.24 0.71
C PRO A 4 3.42 -15.63 -0.77
N THR A 5 2.70 -16.70 -1.10
CA THR A 5 2.78 -17.42 -2.37
C THR A 5 2.10 -16.67 -3.50
N HIS A 6 2.72 -16.68 -4.69
CA HIS A 6 2.30 -16.05 -5.94
C HIS A 6 0.89 -16.43 -6.49
N ASP A 7 0.08 -17.19 -5.75
CA ASP A 7 -1.12 -17.90 -6.24
C ASP A 7 -2.47 -17.39 -5.70
N SER A 8 -2.50 -16.40 -4.79
CA SER A 8 -3.78 -15.74 -4.46
C SER A 8 -4.17 -14.78 -5.57
N ALA A 9 -5.44 -14.82 -6.00
CA ALA A 9 -5.98 -13.83 -6.92
C ALA A 9 -5.81 -12.43 -6.31
N ASP A 10 -5.27 -11.49 -7.08
CA ASP A 10 -5.12 -10.11 -6.64
C ASP A 10 -6.51 -9.49 -6.45
N GLN A 11 -6.72 -8.84 -5.31
CA GLN A 11 -7.94 -8.09 -5.06
C GLN A 11 -7.71 -6.61 -5.35
N PHE A 12 -8.51 -6.07 -6.25
CA PHE A 12 -8.48 -4.65 -6.56
C PHE A 12 -9.17 -3.86 -5.43
N ILE A 13 -8.42 -2.95 -4.81
CA ILE A 13 -8.92 -2.11 -3.71
C ILE A 13 -9.52 -0.80 -4.23
N GLY A 14 -8.93 -0.22 -5.27
CA GLY A 14 -9.40 1.02 -5.87
C GLY A 14 -8.31 1.85 -6.51
N ILE A 15 -8.71 3.00 -7.05
CA ILE A 15 -7.82 4.04 -7.58
C ILE A 15 -7.92 5.24 -6.64
N VAL A 16 -6.76 5.80 -6.29
CA VAL A 16 -6.66 7.05 -5.54
C VAL A 16 -5.83 8.05 -6.31
N SER A 17 -6.22 9.31 -6.26
CA SER A 17 -5.48 10.45 -6.80
C SER A 17 -4.95 11.35 -5.68
N SER A 18 -4.30 12.44 -6.06
CA SER A 18 -3.89 13.46 -5.11
C SER A 18 -5.08 13.96 -4.29
N LYS A 19 -4.91 14.00 -2.96
CA LYS A 19 -5.95 14.37 -1.96
C LYS A 19 -7.10 13.36 -1.82
N ASP A 20 -6.94 12.15 -2.32
CA ASP A 20 -7.89 11.06 -2.01
C ASP A 20 -7.39 10.22 -0.83
N LYS A 21 -8.34 9.57 -0.15
CA LYS A 21 -8.10 8.43 0.73
C LYS A 21 -9.19 7.39 0.50
N ILE A 22 -8.83 6.12 0.64
CA ILE A 22 -9.76 5.00 0.46
C ILE A 22 -9.71 4.10 1.69
N GLY A 23 -10.88 3.57 2.06
CA GLY A 23 -11.01 2.58 3.13
C GLY A 23 -11.20 1.20 2.51
N TYR A 24 -10.53 0.20 3.08
CA TYR A 24 -10.65 -1.18 2.65
C TYR A 24 -10.78 -2.08 3.87
N GLN A 25 -11.85 -2.87 3.92
CA GLN A 25 -12.03 -3.88 4.96
C GLN A 25 -11.25 -5.13 4.56
N ALA A 26 -10.11 -5.34 5.21
CA ALA A 26 -9.30 -6.54 5.05
C ALA A 26 -9.69 -7.60 6.09
N GLU A 27 -9.46 -8.87 5.76
CA GLU A 27 -9.46 -9.95 6.73
C GLU A 27 -8.24 -9.82 7.67
N PRO A 28 -8.32 -10.25 8.94
CA PRO A 28 -7.15 -10.33 9.81
C PRO A 28 -6.08 -11.29 9.27
N GLY A 29 -4.81 -11.04 9.59
CA GLY A 29 -3.67 -11.88 9.22
C GLY A 29 -2.61 -11.16 8.38
N ASP A 30 -1.80 -11.96 7.70
CA ASP A 30 -0.67 -11.49 6.88
C ASP A 30 -1.13 -11.17 5.46
N HIS A 31 -0.83 -9.95 5.01
CA HIS A 31 -1.13 -9.47 3.66
C HIS A 31 0.10 -8.90 2.99
N LEU A 32 0.10 -8.94 1.65
CA LEU A 32 1.01 -8.15 0.82
C LEU A 32 0.20 -7.15 0.02
N PHE A 33 0.25 -5.88 0.42
CA PHE A 33 -0.37 -4.81 -0.34
C PHE A 33 0.57 -4.36 -1.46
N MET A 34 -0.03 -3.88 -2.55
CA MET A 34 0.69 -3.40 -3.72
C MET A 34 0.06 -2.10 -4.20
N VAL A 35 0.92 -1.13 -4.56
CA VAL A 35 0.51 0.05 -5.35
C VAL A 35 1.10 -0.06 -6.74
N ILE A 36 0.32 0.30 -7.77
CA ILE A 36 0.73 0.29 -9.18
C ILE A 36 0.59 1.68 -9.78
N ALA A 37 1.65 2.15 -10.43
CA ALA A 37 1.73 3.36 -11.25
C ALA A 37 2.73 3.12 -12.41
N GLU A 38 3.68 4.06 -12.63
CA GLU A 38 4.85 3.81 -13.50
C GLU A 38 5.75 2.68 -12.96
N ASN A 39 5.64 2.38 -11.67
CA ASN A 39 6.29 1.27 -10.97
C ASN A 39 5.27 0.47 -10.14
N ALA A 40 5.68 -0.68 -9.61
CA ALA A 40 5.02 -1.27 -8.45
C ALA A 40 5.83 -1.02 -7.18
N ASP A 41 5.16 -0.92 -6.04
CA ASP A 41 5.79 -1.02 -4.72
C ASP A 41 4.93 -1.89 -3.80
N PHE A 42 5.56 -2.52 -2.82
CA PHE A 42 4.91 -3.50 -1.95
C PHE A 42 5.08 -3.15 -0.48
N MET A 43 4.10 -3.56 0.32
CA MET A 43 4.12 -3.40 1.77
C MET A 43 3.56 -4.66 2.42
N ILE A 44 4.30 -5.25 3.35
CA ILE A 44 3.78 -6.32 4.20
C ILE A 44 2.85 -5.70 5.23
N ALA A 45 1.76 -6.36 5.56
CA ALA A 45 0.90 -5.94 6.66
C ALA A 45 0.51 -7.12 7.54
N HIS A 46 0.65 -6.93 8.84
CA HIS A 46 0.15 -7.84 9.87
C HIS A 46 -1.07 -7.17 10.51
N LEU A 47 -2.26 -7.72 10.26
CA LEU A 47 -3.53 -7.09 10.65
C LEU A 47 -4.24 -7.89 11.74
N ASP A 48 -4.53 -7.25 12.87
CA ASP A 48 -5.40 -7.79 13.90
C ASP A 48 -6.87 -7.43 13.63
N ALA A 49 -7.77 -8.29 14.11
CA ALA A 49 -9.20 -8.07 13.98
C ALA A 49 -9.66 -6.78 14.70
N GLY A 50 -10.54 -6.02 14.05
CA GLY A 50 -11.19 -4.85 14.62
C GLY A 50 -10.31 -3.60 14.73
N LYS A 51 -9.09 -3.61 14.19
CA LYS A 51 -8.19 -2.45 14.19
C LYS A 51 -8.20 -1.71 12.86
N THR A 52 -7.91 -0.42 12.91
CA THR A 52 -7.68 0.43 11.73
C THR A 52 -6.20 0.69 11.53
N TYR A 53 -5.75 0.51 10.28
CA TYR A 53 -4.36 0.71 9.88
C TYR A 53 -4.25 1.74 8.77
N TYR A 54 -3.09 2.39 8.65
CA TYR A 54 -2.87 3.45 7.67
C TYR A 54 -1.61 3.22 6.87
N ALA A 55 -1.69 3.48 5.56
CA ALA A 55 -0.56 3.50 4.65
C ALA A 55 -0.60 4.80 3.83
N LEU A 56 0.58 5.35 3.57
CA LEU A 56 0.76 6.53 2.74
C LEU A 56 1.22 6.14 1.35
N ILE A 57 0.50 6.58 0.32
CA ILE A 57 0.98 6.54 -1.06
C ILE A 57 1.75 7.83 -1.34
N LYS A 58 3.08 7.72 -1.37
CA LYS A 58 3.97 8.88 -1.53
C LYS A 58 4.51 8.97 -2.96
N PRO A 59 4.22 10.05 -3.71
CA PRO A 59 4.92 10.32 -4.96
C PRO A 59 6.37 10.70 -4.67
N ARG A 60 7.30 10.06 -5.37
CA ARG A 60 8.72 10.37 -5.43
C ARG A 60 9.00 10.90 -6.83
N VAL A 61 8.94 12.22 -6.97
CA VAL A 61 9.29 12.90 -8.21
C VAL A 61 10.80 12.89 -8.33
N GLY A 62 11.33 12.08 -9.23
CA GLY A 62 12.75 12.11 -9.62
C GLY A 62 12.97 12.94 -10.87
N VAL A 63 14.24 13.19 -11.21
CA VAL A 63 14.67 13.93 -12.42
C VAL A 63 14.19 13.27 -13.73
N TRP A 64 13.74 12.01 -13.70
CA TRP A 64 13.40 11.23 -14.91
C TRP A 64 12.03 10.52 -14.90
N LYS A 65 11.50 10.09 -13.75
CA LYS A 65 10.23 9.32 -13.63
C LYS A 65 9.53 9.60 -12.30
N ALA A 66 8.21 9.49 -12.28
CA ALA A 66 7.41 9.58 -11.07
C ALA A 66 7.24 8.18 -10.46
N ARG A 67 7.88 7.92 -9.32
CA ARG A 67 7.74 6.65 -8.62
C ARG A 67 6.78 6.81 -7.45
N PHE A 68 5.95 5.83 -7.20
CA PHE A 68 5.09 5.80 -6.02
C PHE A 68 5.62 4.79 -5.03
N SER A 69 5.51 5.13 -3.75
CA SER A 69 5.77 4.19 -2.66
C SER A 69 4.57 4.00 -1.79
N LEU A 70 4.40 2.76 -1.35
CA LEU A 70 3.43 2.38 -0.34
C LEU A 70 4.16 2.27 0.99
N ILE A 71 3.92 3.25 1.87
CA ILE A 71 4.69 3.44 3.10
C ILE A 71 3.79 3.13 4.31
N PRO A 72 4.19 2.26 5.25
CA PRO A 72 3.43 2.05 6.47
C PRO A 72 3.42 3.32 7.32
N ILE A 73 2.27 3.65 7.92
CA ILE A 73 2.19 4.69 8.95
C ILE A 73 2.07 3.99 10.30
N HIS A 74 3.10 4.16 11.13
CA HIS A 74 3.21 3.45 12.40
C HIS A 74 2.45 4.15 13.53
N ASN A 75 2.03 3.39 14.55
CA ASN A 75 1.46 3.95 15.78
C ASN A 75 2.55 4.22 16.83
N ASP A 76 3.65 4.84 16.40
CA ASP A 76 4.80 5.19 17.22
C ASP A 76 5.18 6.64 17.00
N ALA A 77 5.28 7.43 18.06
CA ALA A 77 5.66 8.85 17.97
C ALA A 77 7.10 9.07 17.47
N GLY A 78 7.98 8.07 17.61
CA GLY A 78 9.35 8.12 17.10
C GLY A 78 9.49 7.73 15.63
N ALA A 79 8.44 7.20 14.99
CA ALA A 79 8.48 6.77 13.61
C ALA A 79 8.47 7.97 12.63
N GLN A 80 9.18 7.83 11.51
CA GLN A 80 9.19 8.84 10.44
C GLN A 80 7.78 9.14 9.91
N TYR A 81 6.98 8.10 9.76
CA TYR A 81 5.58 8.17 9.34
C TYR A 81 4.73 7.64 10.48
N SER A 82 4.07 8.54 11.20
CA SER A 82 3.39 8.22 12.45
C SER A 82 1.96 8.72 12.48
N THR A 83 1.03 7.92 12.98
CA THR A 83 -0.36 8.34 13.26
C THR A 83 -0.43 9.40 14.37
N ARG A 84 0.66 9.60 15.12
CA ARG A 84 0.79 10.60 16.18
C ARG A 84 1.45 11.90 15.72
N SER A 85 1.76 12.01 14.42
CA SER A 85 2.38 13.21 13.85
C SER A 85 1.36 14.28 13.45
N GLU A 86 1.79 15.55 13.46
CA GLU A 86 1.01 16.67 12.91
C GLU A 86 0.73 16.49 11.40
N ASP A 87 1.71 15.93 10.67
CA ASP A 87 1.57 15.62 9.25
C ASP A 87 0.42 14.64 8.99
N PHE A 88 0.27 13.60 9.81
CA PHE A 88 -0.84 12.67 9.70
C PHE A 88 -2.19 13.37 9.89
N ALA A 89 -2.33 14.20 10.94
CA ALA A 89 -3.55 14.97 11.17
C ALA A 89 -3.88 15.87 9.96
N LYS A 90 -2.86 16.52 9.39
CA LYS A 90 -3.00 17.34 8.19
C LYS A 90 -3.41 16.54 6.96
N TRP A 91 -2.84 15.37 6.73
CA TRP A 91 -3.24 14.50 5.60
C TRP A 91 -4.69 14.03 5.76
N MET A 92 -5.08 13.64 6.97
CA MET A 92 -6.45 13.21 7.26
C MET A 92 -7.47 14.32 6.99
N SER A 93 -7.15 15.57 7.35
CA SER A 93 -8.02 16.73 7.07
C SER A 93 -7.98 17.22 5.63
N ALA A 94 -6.87 17.03 4.92
CA ALA A 94 -6.66 17.53 3.56
C ALA A 94 -7.09 16.54 2.45
N THR A 95 -7.52 15.33 2.83
CA THR A 95 -7.95 14.28 1.91
C THR A 95 -9.45 14.04 1.96
N SER A 96 -10.04 13.58 0.87
CA SER A 96 -11.45 13.19 0.77
C SER A 96 -11.59 11.68 0.62
N TRP A 97 -12.63 11.10 1.20
CA TRP A 97 -12.95 9.69 1.00
C TRP A 97 -13.41 9.45 -0.44
N VAL A 98 -12.85 8.42 -1.07
CA VAL A 98 -13.32 7.90 -2.36
C VAL A 98 -13.80 6.47 -2.19
N SER A 99 -14.64 6.03 -3.13
CA SER A 99 -15.13 4.67 -3.24
C SER A 99 -14.80 4.12 -4.62
N VAL A 100 -14.68 2.79 -4.72
CA VAL A 100 -14.52 2.13 -6.01
C VAL A 100 -15.75 2.39 -6.86
N THR A 101 -15.54 2.83 -8.09
CA THR A 101 -16.61 3.05 -9.07
C THR A 101 -16.61 1.95 -10.12
N PRO A 102 -17.74 1.70 -10.81
CA PRO A 102 -17.77 0.75 -11.93
C PRO A 102 -16.73 1.07 -13.01
N GLN A 103 -16.43 2.34 -13.23
CA GLN A 103 -15.39 2.77 -14.17
C GLN A 103 -13.99 2.35 -13.71
N ALA A 104 -13.70 2.41 -12.40
CA ALA A 104 -12.44 1.94 -11.85
C ALA A 104 -12.29 0.41 -11.96
N GLU A 105 -13.37 -0.35 -11.73
CA GLU A 105 -13.38 -1.80 -11.93
C GLU A 105 -13.20 -2.19 -13.39
N GLN A 106 -13.85 -1.45 -14.31
CA GLN A 106 -13.69 -1.66 -15.74
C GLN A 106 -12.24 -1.41 -16.16
N TRP A 107 -11.65 -0.28 -15.73
CA TRP A 107 -10.24 0.02 -15.99
C TRP A 107 -9.33 -1.09 -15.44
N TYR A 108 -9.54 -1.55 -14.21
CA TYR A 108 -8.76 -2.64 -13.64
C TYR A 108 -8.85 -3.91 -14.50
N THR A 109 -10.05 -4.25 -14.96
CA THR A 109 -10.29 -5.41 -15.82
C THR A 109 -9.57 -5.29 -17.15
N GLU A 110 -9.66 -4.14 -17.81
CA GLU A 110 -9.01 -3.85 -19.10
C GLU A 110 -7.48 -3.87 -18.99
N HIS A 111 -6.93 -3.50 -17.83
CA HIS A 111 -5.50 -3.41 -17.58
C HIS A 111 -4.92 -4.59 -16.77
N ALA A 112 -5.72 -5.61 -16.45
CA ALA A 112 -5.33 -6.71 -15.54
C ALA A 112 -4.06 -7.44 -16.00
N ALA A 113 -3.89 -7.63 -17.31
CA ALA A 113 -2.69 -8.28 -17.86
C ALA A 113 -1.42 -7.43 -17.67
N ASP A 114 -1.49 -6.11 -17.89
CA ASP A 114 -0.36 -5.19 -17.64
C ASP A 114 -0.04 -5.11 -16.15
N ILE A 115 -1.07 -5.00 -15.32
CA ILE A 115 -0.92 -4.97 -13.85
C ILE A 115 -0.22 -6.24 -13.37
N ARG A 116 -0.65 -7.42 -13.85
CA ARG A 116 -0.02 -8.71 -13.51
C ARG A 116 1.43 -8.76 -13.99
N ALA A 117 1.72 -8.35 -15.22
CA ALA A 117 3.08 -8.34 -15.74
C ALA A 117 3.99 -7.43 -14.89
N LYS A 118 3.52 -6.24 -14.54
CA LYS A 118 4.25 -5.26 -13.71
C LYS A 118 4.47 -5.76 -12.28
N LYS A 119 3.45 -6.38 -11.67
CA LYS A 119 3.57 -7.08 -10.38
C LYS A 119 4.69 -8.11 -10.44
N LEU A 120 4.67 -9.00 -11.44
CA LEU A 120 5.67 -10.07 -11.55
C LEU A 120 7.10 -9.54 -11.75
N ASP A 121 7.30 -8.48 -12.54
CA ASP A 121 8.63 -7.85 -12.69
C ASP A 121 9.14 -7.28 -11.35
N TYR A 122 8.30 -6.53 -10.64
CA TYR A 122 8.71 -5.89 -9.40
C TYR A 122 8.77 -6.87 -8.22
N MET A 123 8.00 -7.96 -8.23
CA MET A 123 8.13 -9.03 -7.25
C MET A 123 9.53 -9.63 -7.25
N GLN A 124 10.17 -9.80 -8.41
CA GLN A 124 11.57 -10.29 -8.46
C GLN A 124 12.55 -9.36 -7.73
N LYS A 125 12.29 -8.05 -7.73
CA LYS A 125 13.08 -7.06 -7.00
C LYS A 125 12.77 -7.12 -5.51
N TRP A 126 11.48 -7.22 -5.16
CA TRP A 126 11.00 -7.39 -3.80
C TRP A 126 11.58 -8.64 -3.12
N ASP A 127 11.61 -9.77 -3.82
CA ASP A 127 12.11 -11.03 -3.28
C ASP A 127 13.59 -10.94 -2.91
N LYS A 128 14.37 -10.16 -3.66
CA LYS A 128 15.80 -9.88 -3.43
C LYS A 128 16.05 -8.76 -2.41
N ALA A 129 15.02 -8.03 -1.97
CA ALA A 129 15.17 -6.98 -0.97
C ALA A 129 15.64 -7.58 0.36
N SER A 130 16.49 -6.83 1.06
CA SER A 130 17.03 -7.25 2.35
C SER A 130 15.92 -7.35 3.41
N ALA A 131 16.18 -8.10 4.48
CA ALA A 131 15.26 -8.18 5.61
C ALA A 131 14.97 -6.79 6.20
N GLN A 132 15.98 -5.91 6.26
CA GLN A 132 15.81 -4.54 6.72
C GLN A 132 14.90 -3.73 5.79
N GLN A 133 15.07 -3.83 4.47
CA GLN A 133 14.20 -3.13 3.52
C GLN A 133 12.75 -3.61 3.61
N LYS A 134 12.54 -4.90 3.83
CA LYS A 134 11.20 -5.47 4.03
C LYS A 134 10.62 -5.00 5.36
N GLU A 135 11.41 -4.97 6.43
CA GLU A 135 10.99 -4.48 7.75
C GLU A 135 10.58 -3.00 7.72
N GLU A 136 11.30 -2.15 6.97
CA GLU A 136 10.94 -0.75 6.74
C GLU A 136 9.60 -0.58 5.98
N LEU A 137 9.20 -1.62 5.24
CA LEU A 137 7.96 -1.69 4.47
C LEU A 137 6.96 -2.69 5.08
N THR A 138 7.05 -2.91 6.40
CA THR A 138 6.11 -3.73 7.17
C THR A 138 5.22 -2.85 8.04
N LEU A 139 3.91 -2.93 7.83
CA LEU A 139 2.89 -2.45 8.75
C LEU A 139 2.67 -3.51 9.83
N LYS A 140 2.97 -3.18 11.08
CA LYS A 140 2.99 -4.12 12.21
C LYS A 140 1.60 -4.22 12.85
N ALA A 141 1.31 -5.34 13.50
CA ALA A 141 0.03 -5.54 14.19
C ALA A 141 -0.26 -4.46 15.25
N ASP A 142 0.78 -4.00 15.94
CA ASP A 142 0.72 -2.94 16.96
C ASP A 142 0.52 -1.53 16.39
N ASP A 143 0.63 -1.36 15.06
CA ASP A 143 0.31 -0.09 14.39
C ASP A 143 -1.20 0.17 14.32
N GLY A 144 -2.02 -0.87 14.50
CA GLY A 144 -3.47 -0.75 14.47
C GLY A 144 -4.03 -0.08 15.71
N GLN A 145 -5.08 0.71 15.53
CA GLN A 145 -5.86 1.36 16.60
C GLN A 145 -7.33 0.92 16.60
#